data_AF-A0A8J7BZ98-F1
#
_entry.id   AF-A0A8J7BZ98-F1
#
_cell.length_a   1.000
_cell.length_b   1.000
_cell.length_c   1.000
_cell.angle_alpha   90.00
_cell.angle_beta   90.00
_cell.angle_gamma   90.00
#
_symmetry.space_group_name_H-M   'P 1'
#
loop_
_entity.id
_entity.type
_entity.pdbx_description
1 polymer ?
#
loop_
_entity_poly.entity_id
_entity_poly.type
_entity_poly.pdbx_seq_one_letter_code
_entity_poly.pdbx_strand_id
1 'polypeptide(L)'
;MVKNTTESLRRVAETPGGIGYATASEVVIHRTLPIKSLLLAYNSDKPFIPPFSNKNMNQVNQQAFADGSYPITRKLYVIIKKDGGLDEQAGTAYANLLLSIEGQKLIEQAGFAPIRKLSPK
;
A
#
# COMPACT_ATOMS: atom_id res chain seq x y z
N MET A 1 17.10 -16.57 1.37
CA MET A 1 16.79 -15.14 1.16
C MET A 1 15.74 -15.04 0.08
N VAL A 2 14.76 -14.14 0.23
CA VAL A 2 13.70 -13.90 -0.77
C VAL A 2 14.01 -12.59 -1.49
N LYS A 3 13.88 -12.54 -2.83
CA LYS A 3 14.39 -11.40 -3.62
C LYS A 3 13.38 -10.26 -3.80
N ASN A 4 12.09 -10.55 -3.78
CA ASN A 4 11.01 -9.58 -3.97
C ASN A 4 9.70 -10.05 -3.32
N THR A 5 8.68 -9.17 -3.30
CA THR A 5 7.37 -9.47 -2.70
C THR A 5 6.69 -10.67 -3.36
N THR A 6 6.72 -10.78 -4.69
CA THR A 6 6.06 -11.88 -5.41
C THR A 6 6.64 -13.24 -5.02
N GLU A 7 7.96 -13.36 -4.93
CA GLU A 7 8.62 -14.58 -4.46
C GLU A 7 8.28 -14.85 -2.99
N SER A 8 8.20 -13.81 -2.15
CA SER A 8 7.80 -13.92 -0.74
C SER A 8 6.40 -14.49 -0.57
N LEU A 9 5.42 -13.95 -1.30
CA LEU A 9 4.05 -14.43 -1.26
C LEU A 9 3.95 -15.90 -1.71
N ARG A 10 4.64 -16.27 -2.79
CA ARG A 10 4.67 -17.65 -3.26
C ARG A 10 5.26 -18.60 -2.22
N ARG A 11 6.38 -18.23 -1.58
CA ARG A 11 6.98 -19.06 -0.52
C ARG A 11 6.08 -19.22 0.69
N VAL A 12 5.39 -18.16 1.12
CA VAL A 12 4.40 -18.23 2.21
C VAL A 12 3.26 -19.18 1.84
N ALA A 13 2.76 -19.12 0.60
CA ALA A 13 1.71 -20.00 0.11
C ALA A 13 2.13 -21.48 0.03
N GLU A 14 3.40 -21.75 -0.31
CA GLU A 14 3.96 -23.11 -0.45
C GLU A 14 4.43 -23.72 0.89
N THR A 15 4.55 -22.93 1.96
CA THR A 15 5.11 -23.36 3.25
C THR A 15 4.05 -23.35 4.35
N PRO A 16 3.59 -24.51 4.85
CA PRO A 16 2.68 -24.57 5.99
C PRO A 16 3.22 -23.82 7.21
N GLY A 17 2.43 -22.91 7.77
CA GLY A 17 2.85 -22.07 8.89
C GLY A 17 3.79 -20.91 8.52
N GLY A 18 4.10 -20.73 7.24
CA GLY A 18 4.88 -19.60 6.75
C GLY A 18 4.21 -18.26 7.07
N ILE A 19 4.99 -17.31 7.58
CA ILE A 19 4.56 -15.94 7.85
C ILE A 19 5.46 -15.00 7.07
N GLY A 20 4.86 -14.02 6.41
CA GLY A 20 5.56 -12.98 5.67
C GLY A 20 4.90 -11.63 5.82
N TYR A 21 5.59 -10.61 5.34
CA TYR A 21 5.09 -9.24 5.27
C TYR A 21 5.16 -8.75 3.82
N ALA A 22 4.14 -8.00 3.40
CA ALA A 22 4.01 -7.47 2.04
C ALA A 22 3.13 -6.21 2.02
N THR A 23 3.24 -5.40 0.97
CA THR A 23 2.32 -4.28 0.76
C THR A 23 0.91 -4.82 0.49
N ALA A 24 -0.12 -4.26 1.13
CA ALA A 24 -1.49 -4.77 0.98
C ALA A 24 -1.98 -4.76 -0.48
N SER A 25 -1.60 -3.76 -1.28
CA SER A 25 -1.92 -3.69 -2.72
C SER A 25 -1.25 -4.80 -3.54
N GLU A 26 -0.12 -5.35 -3.08
CA GLU A 26 0.52 -6.50 -3.72
C GLU A 26 -0.18 -7.82 -3.30
N VAL A 27 -0.74 -7.89 -2.10
CA VAL A 27 -1.47 -9.08 -1.63
C VAL A 27 -2.86 -9.17 -2.26
N VAL A 28 -3.58 -8.05 -2.36
CA VAL A 28 -4.98 -8.01 -2.79
C VAL A 28 -5.20 -8.52 -4.22
N ILE A 29 -4.17 -8.43 -5.07
CA ILE A 29 -4.15 -8.87 -6.47
C ILE A 29 -3.83 -10.37 -6.63
N HIS A 30 -3.15 -10.99 -5.65
CA HIS A 30 -2.69 -12.39 -5.72
C HIS A 30 -3.64 -13.35 -4.98
N ARG A 31 -4.94 -13.27 -5.27
CA ARG A 31 -6.01 -14.05 -4.59
C ARG A 31 -6.00 -15.54 -4.86
N THR A 32 -5.32 -15.97 -5.91
CA THR A 32 -5.19 -17.39 -6.26
C THR A 32 -4.25 -18.12 -5.31
N LEU A 33 -3.41 -17.40 -4.56
CA LEU A 33 -2.55 -17.99 -3.56
C LEU A 33 -3.34 -18.23 -2.25
N PRO A 34 -3.19 -19.40 -1.61
CA PRO A 34 -3.86 -19.74 -0.36
C PRO A 34 -3.25 -19.02 0.87
N ILE A 35 -3.20 -17.68 0.84
CA ILE A 35 -2.62 -16.85 1.90
C ILE A 35 -3.76 -16.16 2.68
N LYS A 36 -3.66 -16.17 4.01
CA LYS A 36 -4.58 -15.43 4.89
C LYS A 36 -3.87 -14.21 5.46
N SER A 37 -4.53 -13.05 5.42
CA SER A 37 -4.03 -11.86 6.11
C SER A 37 -4.35 -11.93 7.60
N LEU A 38 -3.43 -11.39 8.39
CA LEU A 38 -3.63 -11.17 9.83
C LEU A 38 -4.14 -9.75 10.05
N LEU A 39 -5.12 -9.62 10.94
CA LEU A 39 -5.56 -8.33 11.42
C LEU A 39 -4.56 -7.87 12.49
N LEU A 40 -4.31 -6.55 12.55
CA LEU A 40 -3.35 -5.98 13.49
C LEU A 40 -4.02 -4.95 14.39
N ALA A 41 -3.66 -4.96 15.66
CA ALA A 41 -4.03 -3.94 16.63
C ALA A 41 -2.79 -3.12 17.00
N TYR A 42 -2.97 -1.84 17.32
CA TYR A 42 -1.86 -0.96 17.71
C TYR A 42 -1.24 -1.38 19.05
N ASN A 43 -2.06 -1.88 19.96
CA ASN A 43 -1.69 -2.45 21.25
C ASN A 43 -2.81 -3.41 21.72
N SER A 44 -2.64 -4.02 22.89
CA SER A 44 -3.59 -5.00 23.46
C SER A 44 -5.00 -4.46 23.68
N ASP A 45 -5.15 -3.14 23.84
CA ASP A 45 -6.39 -2.50 24.27
C ASP A 45 -7.18 -1.90 23.08
N LYS A 46 -6.63 -2.02 21.86
CA LYS A 46 -7.27 -1.56 20.62
C LYS A 46 -7.82 -2.75 19.83
N PRO A 47 -8.93 -2.54 19.08
CA PRO A 47 -9.45 -3.58 18.23
C PRO A 47 -8.47 -3.94 17.10
N PHE A 48 -8.52 -5.20 16.67
CA PHE A 48 -7.82 -5.66 15.49
C PHE A 48 -8.44 -5.04 14.23
N ILE A 49 -7.61 -4.37 13.44
CA ILE A 49 -8.01 -3.72 12.19
C ILE A 49 -7.59 -4.60 11.01
N PRO A 50 -8.50 -4.90 10.05
CA PRO A 50 -8.15 -5.65 8.86
C PRO A 50 -7.44 -4.77 7.80
N PRO A 51 -6.45 -5.32 7.08
CA PRO A 51 -5.79 -4.60 5.98
C PRO A 51 -6.65 -4.50 4.70
N PHE A 52 -7.76 -5.22 4.63
CA PHE A 52 -8.69 -5.23 3.50
C PHE A 52 -10.09 -4.77 3.92
N SER A 53 -10.85 -4.23 2.98
CA SER A 53 -12.18 -3.70 3.23
C SER A 53 -13.17 -4.81 3.60
N ASN A 54 -13.96 -4.56 4.65
CA ASN A 54 -15.04 -5.47 5.06
C ASN A 54 -16.17 -5.53 4.02
N LYS A 55 -16.36 -4.46 3.23
CA LYS A 55 -17.39 -4.40 2.18
C LYS A 55 -16.99 -5.17 0.94
N ASN A 56 -15.71 -5.12 0.61
CA ASN A 56 -15.14 -5.80 -0.54
C ASN A 56 -13.73 -6.26 -0.19
N MET A 57 -13.57 -7.55 0.10
CA MET A 57 -12.26 -8.10 0.42
C MET A 57 -11.27 -7.94 -0.73
N ASN A 58 -11.73 -7.64 -1.96
CA ASN A 58 -10.93 -7.29 -3.15
C ASN A 58 -10.34 -5.88 -3.12
N GLN A 59 -10.54 -5.14 -2.03
CA GLN A 59 -10.03 -3.78 -1.88
C GLN A 59 -9.23 -3.64 -0.59
N VAL A 60 -8.19 -2.82 -0.65
CA VAL A 60 -7.39 -2.44 0.51
C VAL A 60 -8.23 -1.57 1.45
N ASN A 61 -8.01 -1.67 2.76
CA ASN A 61 -8.62 -0.78 3.74
C ASN A 61 -7.94 0.61 3.75
N GLN A 62 -8.13 1.36 2.67
CA GLN A 62 -7.47 2.65 2.45
C GLN A 62 -7.81 3.67 3.53
N GLN A 63 -9.04 3.64 4.07
CA GLN A 63 -9.44 4.52 5.16
C GLN A 63 -8.56 4.30 6.39
N ALA A 64 -8.40 3.03 6.83
CA ALA A 64 -7.58 2.70 7.99
C ALA A 64 -6.10 3.04 7.80
N PHE A 65 -5.65 3.06 6.54
CA PHE A 65 -4.28 3.45 6.21
C PHE A 65 -4.11 4.98 6.20
N ALA A 66 -5.11 5.71 5.71
CA ALA A 66 -5.10 7.17 5.62
C ALA A 66 -5.23 7.85 6.99
N ASP A 67 -6.07 7.30 7.87
CA ASP A 67 -6.28 7.84 9.22
C ASP A 67 -5.27 7.31 10.26
N GLY A 68 -4.41 6.37 9.86
CA GLY A 68 -3.42 5.77 10.75
C GLY A 68 -4.04 4.92 11.85
N SER A 69 -5.21 4.31 11.63
CA SER A 69 -5.78 3.32 12.54
C SER A 69 -5.25 1.89 12.29
N TYR A 70 -4.68 1.63 11.11
CA TYR A 70 -3.93 0.39 10.86
C TYR A 70 -2.46 0.53 11.34
N PRO A 71 -1.94 -0.39 12.17
CA PRO A 71 -0.63 -0.23 12.83
C PRO A 71 0.59 -0.09 11.94
N ILE A 72 0.59 -0.73 10.77
CA ILE A 72 1.75 -0.78 9.88
C ILE A 72 1.43 -0.07 8.57
N THR A 73 1.73 1.22 8.52
CA THR A 73 1.62 2.06 7.33
C THR A 73 2.97 2.72 7.05
N ARG A 74 3.22 3.11 5.79
CA ARG A 74 4.42 3.85 5.39
C ARG A 74 4.08 4.83 4.28
N LYS A 75 4.80 5.95 4.25
CA LYS A 75 4.78 6.88 3.11
C LYS A 75 5.68 6.33 2.00
N LEU A 76 5.23 6.47 0.75
CA LEU A 76 6.06 6.28 -0.43
C LEU A 76 6.65 7.63 -0.83
N TYR A 77 7.90 7.63 -1.28
CA TYR A 77 8.65 8.84 -1.58
C TYR A 77 9.17 8.81 -3.01
N VAL A 78 9.11 9.96 -3.67
CA VAL A 78 9.87 10.23 -4.89
C VAL A 78 11.15 10.93 -4.46
N ILE A 79 12.31 10.33 -4.74
CA ILE A 79 13.62 10.88 -4.39
C ILE A 79 14.20 11.54 -5.63
N ILE A 80 14.53 12.83 -5.54
CA ILE A 80 14.99 13.65 -6.66
C ILE A 80 16.35 14.24 -6.29
N LYS A 81 17.34 14.05 -7.15
CA LYS A 81 18.63 14.74 -7.03
C LYS A 81 18.47 16.20 -7.46
N LYS A 82 18.96 17.13 -6.63
CA LYS A 82 18.85 18.58 -6.85
C LYS A 82 20.13 19.15 -7.43
N ASP A 83 20.29 19.06 -8.74
CA ASP A 83 21.48 19.50 -9.47
C ASP A 83 21.19 20.43 -10.66
N GLY A 84 19.94 20.87 -10.83
CA GLY A 84 19.51 21.74 -11.92
C GLY A 84 19.46 21.07 -13.29
N GLY A 85 19.72 19.76 -13.38
CA GLY A 85 19.70 19.00 -14.62
C GLY A 85 18.29 18.62 -15.10
N LEU A 86 18.24 17.99 -16.28
CA LEU A 86 16.99 17.47 -16.86
C LEU A 86 16.32 16.43 -15.95
N ASP A 87 17.11 15.60 -15.26
CA ASP A 87 16.59 14.59 -14.33
C ASP A 87 15.86 15.22 -13.14
N GLU A 88 16.33 16.37 -12.64
CA GLU A 88 15.62 17.12 -11.59
C GLU A 88 14.27 17.62 -12.11
N GLN A 89 14.23 18.18 -13.31
CA GLN A 89 13.00 18.69 -13.93
C GLN A 89 11.99 17.56 -14.14
N ALA A 90 12.44 16.43 -14.69
CA ALA A 90 11.60 15.26 -14.93
C ALA A 90 11.06 14.66 -13.62
N GLY A 91 11.91 14.50 -12.60
CA GLY A 91 11.51 14.01 -11.28
C GLY A 91 10.50 14.95 -10.60
N THR A 92 10.70 16.26 -10.72
CA THR A 92 9.79 17.27 -10.18
C THR A 92 8.44 17.23 -10.90
N ALA A 93 8.44 17.12 -12.24
CA ALA A 93 7.21 16.98 -13.02
C ALA A 93 6.44 15.69 -12.65
N TYR A 94 7.13 14.57 -12.48
CA TYR A 94 6.53 13.30 -12.05
C TYR A 94 5.91 13.40 -10.65
N ALA A 95 6.62 13.99 -9.69
CA ALA A 95 6.08 14.23 -8.35
C ALA A 95 4.83 15.12 -8.40
N ASN A 96 4.84 16.19 -9.22
CA ASN A 96 3.69 17.06 -9.41
C ASN A 96 2.48 16.32 -10.03
N LEU A 97 2.73 15.42 -11.00
CA LEU A 97 1.68 14.56 -11.57
C LEU A 97 1.05 13.68 -10.49
N LEU A 98 1.84 12.99 -9.67
CA LEU A 98 1.33 12.16 -8.59
C LEU A 98 0.54 12.97 -7.55
N LEU A 99 0.91 14.24 -7.34
CA LEU A 99 0.23 15.16 -6.42
C LEU A 99 -1.00 15.84 -7.02
N SER A 100 -1.29 15.67 -8.31
CA SER A 100 -2.51 16.21 -8.95
C SER A 100 -3.76 15.43 -8.49
N ILE A 101 -4.94 15.95 -8.81
CA ILE A 101 -6.21 15.25 -8.50
C ILE A 101 -6.26 13.90 -9.23
N GLU A 102 -5.87 13.88 -10.49
CA GLU A 102 -5.79 12.68 -11.33
C GLU A 102 -4.76 11.69 -10.79
N GLY A 103 -3.58 12.19 -10.40
CA GLY A 103 -2.54 11.36 -9.77
C GLY A 103 -3.02 10.71 -8.47
N GLN A 104 -3.75 11.43 -7.63
CA GLN A 104 -4.31 10.89 -6.39
C GLN A 104 -5.40 9.85 -6.64
N LYS A 105 -6.22 10.00 -7.71
CA LYS A 105 -7.16 8.96 -8.15
C LYS A 105 -6.43 7.70 -8.62
N LEU A 106 -5.32 7.85 -9.37
CA LEU A 106 -4.51 6.71 -9.80
C LEU A 106 -3.86 5.98 -8.60
N ILE A 107 -3.40 6.73 -7.59
CA ILE A 107 -2.88 6.17 -6.32
C ILE A 107 -3.96 5.35 -5.60
N GLU A 108 -5.19 5.88 -5.53
CA GLU A 108 -6.33 5.17 -4.96
C GLU A 108 -6.63 3.88 -5.75
N GLN A 109 -6.70 3.96 -7.08
CA GLN A 109 -6.95 2.80 -7.94
C GLN A 109 -5.87 1.72 -7.83
N ALA A 110 -4.61 2.12 -7.61
CA ALA A 110 -3.50 1.22 -7.36
C ALA A 110 -3.52 0.58 -5.96
N GLY A 111 -4.52 0.88 -5.13
CA GLY A 111 -4.72 0.29 -3.80
C GLY A 111 -3.91 0.96 -2.69
N PHE A 112 -3.40 2.17 -2.90
CA PHE A 112 -2.73 2.98 -1.88
C PHE A 112 -3.69 4.01 -1.28
N ALA A 113 -3.39 4.47 -0.06
CA ALA A 113 -4.11 5.59 0.53
C ALA A 113 -3.63 6.92 -0.08
N PRO A 114 -4.52 7.73 -0.68
CA PRO A 114 -4.18 9.07 -1.16
C PRO A 114 -3.75 9.99 -0.01
N ILE A 115 -2.82 10.90 -0.27
CA ILE A 115 -2.33 11.87 0.72
C ILE A 115 -3.02 13.23 0.61
N ARG A 116 -3.72 13.50 -0.49
CA ARG A 116 -4.59 14.67 -0.64
C ARG A 116 -6.04 14.21 -0.61
N LYS A 117 -6.90 14.95 0.08
CA LYS A 117 -8.34 14.71 0.06
C LYS A 117 -8.83 14.86 -1.38
N LEU A 118 -9.33 13.76 -1.95
CA LEU A 118 -10.17 13.79 -3.13
C LEU A 118 -11.51 14.38 -2.68
N SER A 119 -11.65 15.69 -2.68
CA SER A 119 -12.93 16.30 -2.30
C SER A 119 -14.01 15.83 -3.28
N PRO A 120 -15.15 15.27 -2.81
CA PRO A 120 -16.32 15.14 -3.66
C PRO A 120 -16.85 16.54 -3.96
N LYS A 121 -17.11 16.82 -5.24
CA LYS A 121 -18.03 17.89 -5.63
C LYS A 121 -19.46 17.43 -5.35
#